data_AF-A0A1B7YCV0-F1
#
_entry.id   AF-A0A1B7YCV0-F1
#
_cell.length_a   1.000
_cell.length_b   1.000
_cell.length_c   1.000
_cell.angle_alpha   90.00
_cell.angle_beta   90.00
_cell.angle_gamma   90.00
#
_symmetry.space_group_name_H-M   'P 1'
#
loop_
_entity.id
_entity.type
_entity.pdbx_description
1 polymer ?
#
loop_
_entity_poly.entity_id
_entity_poly.type
_entity_poly.pdbx_seq_one_letter_code
_entity_poly.pdbx_strand_id
1 'polypeptide(L)'
;MPITLQKAVAPASRFVPRSLFRSAQTPFIPFTLRAASTMVPKLKDPSLLKQDVCYVNGEWIKAKSGKTFDVTDPATGEKIASCPEFAKADTDAAIAAAATAFETFRTKTGRERSKLLRKWYDLLMENAEDLTTLITWENGKPVADAKGEVTYAANFFEWFSEEAPRIYGDTIPSSVPGNRVWTIKEPVGVCGLITP
;
A
#
# COMPACT_ATOMS: atom_id res chain seq x y z
N MET A 1 -29.45 -49.59 -70.99
CA MET A 1 -28.81 -48.92 -72.14
C MET A 1 -27.32 -49.18 -72.07
N PRO A 2 -26.72 -49.77 -73.12
CA PRO A 2 -25.35 -50.27 -73.13
C PRO A 2 -24.37 -49.21 -73.66
N ILE A 3 -23.10 -49.64 -73.77
CA ILE A 3 -22.00 -49.15 -74.62
C ILE A 3 -20.91 -48.38 -73.84
N THR A 4 -19.60 -48.63 -73.94
CA THR A 4 -18.72 -49.69 -74.48
C THR A 4 -17.28 -49.29 -74.10
N LEU A 5 -16.45 -50.30 -73.79
CA LEU A 5 -14.98 -50.46 -73.96
C LEU A 5 -14.13 -49.23 -74.37
N GLN A 6 -12.90 -49.02 -73.87
CA GLN A 6 -11.71 -49.80 -74.27
C GLN A 6 -10.44 -49.41 -73.44
N LYS A 7 -9.65 -50.43 -73.07
CA LYS A 7 -8.17 -50.61 -73.12
C LYS A 7 -7.28 -49.34 -73.29
N ALA A 8 -6.07 -49.17 -72.78
CA ALA A 8 -5.07 -49.96 -72.04
C ALA A 8 -3.79 -49.05 -71.90
N VAL A 9 -2.71 -49.59 -71.31
CA VAL A 9 -1.28 -49.23 -71.53
C VAL A 9 -0.61 -48.28 -70.51
N ALA A 10 0.27 -48.86 -69.67
CA ALA A 10 1.42 -48.24 -68.98
C ALA A 10 2.58 -48.00 -70.00
N PRO A 11 3.69 -47.23 -69.77
CA PRO A 11 4.46 -47.14 -68.52
C PRO A 11 5.24 -45.80 -68.31
N ALA A 12 6.17 -45.82 -67.34
CA ALA A 12 7.49 -45.17 -67.33
C ALA A 12 7.77 -44.19 -66.17
N SER A 13 8.80 -44.58 -65.42
CA SER A 13 9.53 -43.91 -64.35
C SER A 13 10.07 -42.53 -64.74
N ARG A 14 9.97 -41.55 -63.82
CA ARG A 14 10.86 -40.39 -63.77
C ARG A 14 11.36 -40.12 -62.36
N PHE A 15 12.68 -40.26 -62.24
CA PHE A 15 13.57 -39.80 -61.19
C PHE A 15 13.37 -38.30 -60.89
N VAL A 16 13.31 -37.92 -59.61
CA VAL A 16 13.43 -36.52 -59.15
C VAL A 16 14.36 -36.49 -57.93
N PRO A 17 15.34 -35.56 -57.85
CA PRO A 17 16.49 -35.69 -56.95
C PRO A 17 16.23 -35.10 -55.54
N ARG A 18 17.00 -35.62 -54.56
CA ARG A 18 17.13 -35.07 -53.19
C ARG A 18 17.59 -33.61 -53.24
N SER A 19 16.77 -32.68 -52.79
CA SER A 19 17.18 -31.30 -52.50
C SER A 19 17.66 -31.18 -51.05
N LEU A 20 18.79 -30.49 -50.90
CA LEU A 20 19.47 -30.18 -49.66
C LEU A 20 18.63 -29.19 -48.83
N PHE A 21 18.09 -29.63 -47.69
CA PHE A 21 17.58 -28.73 -46.66
C PHE A 21 18.76 -28.00 -46.00
N ARG A 22 18.97 -26.74 -46.39
CA ARG A 22 19.90 -25.81 -45.74
C ARG A 22 19.19 -25.19 -44.54
N SER A 23 19.61 -25.50 -43.31
CA SER A 23 19.05 -24.89 -42.11
C SER A 23 19.38 -23.40 -42.07
N ALA A 24 18.36 -22.55 -42.10
CA ALA A 24 18.50 -21.14 -41.80
C ALA A 24 18.66 -20.98 -40.28
N GLN A 25 19.88 -20.70 -39.83
CA GLN A 25 20.13 -20.21 -38.47
C GLN A 25 19.66 -18.77 -38.39
N THR A 26 18.62 -18.52 -37.61
CA THR A 26 18.22 -17.16 -37.21
C THR A 26 19.27 -16.61 -36.23
N PRO A 27 19.68 -15.34 -36.37
CA PRO A 27 20.63 -14.75 -35.43
C PRO A 27 19.94 -14.58 -34.07
N PHE A 28 20.53 -15.19 -33.05
CA PHE A 28 20.18 -14.99 -31.65
C PHE A 28 20.57 -13.54 -31.29
N ILE A 29 19.59 -12.65 -31.20
CA ILE A 29 19.82 -11.28 -30.70
C ILE A 29 19.93 -11.40 -29.17
N PRO A 30 21.09 -11.11 -28.56
CA PRO A 30 21.19 -11.10 -27.12
C PRO A 30 20.31 -9.96 -26.62
N PHE A 31 19.32 -10.29 -25.80
CA PHE A 31 18.56 -9.31 -25.02
C PHE A 31 19.56 -8.68 -24.04
N THR A 32 20.17 -7.58 -24.43
CA THR A 32 20.99 -6.79 -23.53
C THR A 32 20.08 -6.29 -22.43
N LEU A 33 20.23 -6.86 -21.22
CA LEU A 33 19.67 -6.30 -20.00
C LEU A 33 20.22 -4.87 -19.92
N ARG A 34 19.41 -3.90 -20.34
CA ARG A 34 19.66 -2.50 -20.06
C ARG A 34 19.68 -2.42 -18.54
N ALA A 35 20.85 -2.18 -17.95
CA ALA A 35 20.95 -1.79 -16.55
C ALA A 35 19.94 -0.65 -16.37
N ALA A 36 18.86 -0.92 -15.64
CA ALA A 36 17.91 0.11 -15.29
C ALA A 36 18.72 1.14 -14.52
N SER A 37 18.84 2.35 -15.06
CA SER A 37 19.44 3.46 -14.34
C SER A 37 18.64 3.61 -13.06
N THR A 38 19.21 3.23 -11.92
CA THR A 38 18.58 3.26 -10.61
C THR A 38 18.45 4.72 -10.18
N MET A 39 17.32 5.32 -10.56
CA MET A 39 16.98 6.66 -10.11
C MET A 39 16.11 6.51 -8.88
N VAL A 40 16.69 6.88 -7.73
CA VAL A 40 15.94 7.27 -6.54
C VAL A 40 14.77 8.16 -6.98
N PRO A 41 13.52 7.77 -6.69
CA PRO A 41 12.36 8.53 -7.13
C PRO A 41 12.43 9.96 -6.58
N LYS A 42 12.18 10.95 -7.44
CA LYS A 42 12.13 12.36 -7.03
C LYS A 42 10.74 12.68 -6.50
N LEU A 43 10.63 12.88 -5.19
CA LEU A 43 9.41 13.36 -4.54
C LEU A 43 9.23 14.87 -4.75
N LYS A 44 7.98 15.34 -4.84
CA LYS A 44 7.65 16.78 -4.84
C LYS A 44 7.93 17.40 -3.48
N ASP A 45 7.55 16.71 -2.39
CA ASP A 45 7.94 17.02 -1.02
C ASP A 45 8.90 15.93 -0.48
N PRO A 46 10.22 16.19 -0.50
CA PRO A 46 11.22 15.28 0.05
C PRO A 46 11.06 15.03 1.55
N SER A 47 10.35 15.91 2.27
CA SER A 47 10.18 15.80 3.72
C SER A 47 9.27 14.64 4.13
N LEU A 48 8.48 14.10 3.21
CA LEU A 48 7.60 12.93 3.44
C LEU A 48 8.40 11.66 3.71
N LEU A 49 9.58 11.51 3.13
CA LEU A 49 10.48 10.41 3.43
C LEU A 49 11.20 10.67 4.76
N LYS A 50 10.86 9.89 5.79
CA LYS A 50 11.53 9.91 7.08
C LYS A 50 12.57 8.79 7.15
N GLN A 51 13.71 9.09 7.75
CA GLN A 51 14.83 8.15 7.87
C GLN A 51 15.39 8.18 9.29
N ASP A 52 15.71 7.02 9.83
CA ASP A 52 16.30 6.81 11.15
C ASP A 52 15.49 7.38 12.32
N VAL A 53 14.20 7.68 12.12
CA VAL A 53 13.33 8.28 13.14
C VAL A 53 11.94 7.65 13.15
N CYS A 54 11.31 7.64 14.33
CA CYS A 54 9.89 7.34 14.52
C CYS A 54 9.19 8.55 15.15
N TYR A 55 7.89 8.68 14.94
CA TYR A 55 7.10 9.78 15.49
C TYR A 55 6.55 9.42 16.88
N VAL A 56 7.01 10.10 17.92
CA VAL A 56 6.57 9.90 19.31
C VAL A 56 6.36 11.26 19.97
N ASN A 57 5.20 11.43 20.63
CA ASN A 57 4.89 12.64 21.42
C ASN A 57 5.06 13.98 20.66
N GLY A 58 4.74 14.02 19.37
CA GLY A 58 4.88 15.23 18.56
C GLY A 58 6.27 15.43 17.94
N GLU A 59 7.21 14.51 18.16
CA GLU A 59 8.61 14.64 17.75
C GLU A 59 9.09 13.44 16.92
N TRP A 60 10.07 13.69 16.06
CA TRP A 60 10.80 12.65 15.32
C TRP A 60 12.03 12.23 16.11
N ILE A 61 12.03 11.02 16.67
CA ILE A 61 13.08 10.54 17.57
C ILE A 61 13.73 9.26 17.06
N LYS A 62 14.99 9.05 17.44
CA LYS A 62 15.74 7.81 17.17
C LYS A 62 15.47 6.76 18.27
N ALA A 63 15.77 5.49 18.01
CA ALA A 63 15.76 4.46 19.05
C ALA A 63 16.79 4.81 20.14
N LYS A 64 16.45 4.60 21.42
CA LYS A 64 17.41 4.81 22.53
C LYS A 64 18.68 3.96 22.39
N SER A 65 18.55 2.77 21.78
CA SER A 65 19.67 1.86 21.51
C SER A 65 20.58 2.33 20.37
N GLY A 66 20.12 3.28 19.55
CA GLY A 66 20.77 3.69 18.30
C GLY A 66 20.68 2.65 17.16
N LYS A 67 20.04 1.49 17.39
CA LYS A 67 19.90 0.45 16.37
C LYS A 67 18.88 0.85 15.30
N THR A 68 19.15 0.42 14.08
CA THR A 68 18.29 0.60 12.91
C THR A 68 18.29 -0.66 12.05
N PHE A 69 17.29 -0.80 11.20
CA PHE A 69 17.24 -1.81 10.14
C PHE A 69 16.99 -1.13 8.79
N ASP A 70 17.47 -1.76 7.72
CA ASP A 70 17.38 -1.21 6.37
C ASP A 70 16.06 -1.58 5.70
N VAL A 71 15.51 -0.63 4.95
CA VAL A 71 14.40 -0.83 4.00
C VAL A 71 15.00 -0.80 2.60
N THR A 72 14.74 -1.84 1.82
CA THR A 72 15.33 -2.03 0.49
C THR A 72 14.25 -2.07 -0.58
N ASP A 73 14.58 -1.56 -1.76
CA ASP A 73 13.73 -1.65 -2.94
C ASP A 73 13.65 -3.11 -3.40
N PRO A 74 12.47 -3.75 -3.41
CA PRO A 74 12.33 -5.15 -3.78
C PRO A 74 12.62 -5.42 -5.26
N ALA A 75 12.60 -4.41 -6.13
CA ALA A 75 12.91 -4.56 -7.56
C ALA A 75 14.42 -4.55 -7.84
N THR A 76 15.21 -3.87 -7.02
CA THR A 76 16.65 -3.64 -7.27
C THR A 76 17.56 -4.23 -6.18
N GLY A 77 17.04 -4.41 -4.97
CA GLY A 77 17.81 -4.75 -3.77
C GLY A 77 18.59 -3.58 -3.17
N GLU A 78 18.50 -2.38 -3.75
CA GLU A 78 19.19 -1.20 -3.23
C GLU A 78 18.51 -0.65 -1.97
N LYS A 79 19.29 -0.06 -1.06
CA LYS A 79 18.76 0.55 0.16
C LYS A 79 17.98 1.83 -0.17
N ILE A 80 16.74 1.92 0.32
CA ILE A 80 15.89 3.11 0.26
C ILE A 80 16.19 4.04 1.44
N ALA A 81 16.09 3.50 2.65
CA ALA A 81 16.21 4.22 3.91
C ALA A 81 16.51 3.22 5.04
N SER A 82 16.61 3.71 6.27
CA SER A 82 16.61 2.88 7.47
C SER A 82 15.58 3.37 8.49
N CYS A 83 15.07 2.43 9.29
CA CYS A 83 14.09 2.66 10.33
C CYS A 83 14.67 2.28 11.70
N PRO A 84 14.33 2.98 12.79
CA PRO A 84 14.77 2.62 14.14
C PRO A 84 14.27 1.24 14.59
N GLU A 85 15.13 0.50 15.28
CA GLU A 85 14.75 -0.74 15.99
C GLU A 85 14.37 -0.38 17.44
N PHE A 86 13.10 -0.01 17.64
CA PHE A 86 12.57 0.33 18.95
C PHE A 86 12.53 -0.90 19.86
N ALA A 87 13.07 -0.74 21.07
CA ALA A 87 12.98 -1.76 22.12
C ALA A 87 11.77 -1.50 23.02
N LYS A 88 11.51 -2.43 23.95
CA LYS A 88 10.44 -2.31 24.95
C LYS A 88 10.41 -0.92 25.62
N ALA A 89 11.56 -0.40 26.01
CA ALA A 89 11.66 0.88 26.71
C ALA A 89 11.32 2.11 25.83
N ASP A 90 11.42 2.00 24.50
CA ASP A 90 10.95 3.02 23.56
C ASP A 90 9.43 2.96 23.44
N THR A 91 8.89 1.74 23.28
CA THR A 91 7.43 1.50 23.21
C THR A 91 6.71 1.91 24.50
N ASP A 92 7.25 1.56 25.68
CA ASP A 92 6.69 1.96 26.97
C ASP A 92 6.58 3.50 27.08
N ALA A 93 7.61 4.22 26.59
CA ALA A 93 7.61 5.69 26.58
C ALA A 93 6.56 6.27 25.61
N ALA A 94 6.38 5.65 24.44
CA ALA A 94 5.34 6.05 23.49
C ALA A 94 3.92 5.82 24.06
N ILE A 95 3.70 4.71 24.77
CA ILE A 95 2.43 4.42 25.44
C ILE A 95 2.15 5.45 26.54
N ALA A 96 3.15 5.79 27.36
CA ALA A 96 3.00 6.80 28.41
C ALA A 96 2.69 8.19 27.84
N ALA A 97 3.32 8.58 26.72
CA ALA A 97 3.02 9.81 26.01
C ALA A 97 1.59 9.81 25.46
N ALA A 98 1.15 8.70 24.85
CA ALA A 98 -0.22 8.56 24.36
C ALA A 98 -1.26 8.65 25.49
N ALA A 99 -0.98 8.05 26.65
CA ALA A 99 -1.85 8.15 27.83
C ALA A 99 -1.97 9.60 28.32
N THR A 100 -0.86 10.33 28.37
CA THR A 100 -0.85 11.76 28.75
C THR A 100 -1.64 12.62 27.76
N ALA A 101 -1.42 12.40 26.46
CA ALA A 101 -2.14 13.12 25.41
C ALA A 101 -3.65 12.81 25.43
N PHE A 102 -4.04 11.58 25.79
CA PHE A 102 -5.43 11.15 25.83
C PHE A 102 -6.26 11.95 26.84
N GLU A 103 -5.69 12.37 27.97
CA GLU A 103 -6.40 13.16 28.99
C GLU A 103 -7.01 14.44 28.42
N THR A 104 -6.28 15.12 27.52
CA THR A 104 -6.75 16.34 26.86
C THR A 104 -7.47 16.06 25.54
N PHE A 105 -7.08 15.01 24.81
CA PHE A 105 -7.71 14.68 23.54
C PHE A 105 -9.14 14.16 23.70
N ARG A 106 -9.42 13.39 24.76
CA ARG A 106 -10.75 12.83 25.03
C ARG A 106 -11.82 13.89 25.27
N THR A 107 -11.43 15.08 25.74
CA THR A 107 -12.35 16.18 26.04
C THR A 107 -12.73 17.01 24.81
N LYS A 108 -12.04 16.82 23.68
CA LYS A 108 -12.42 17.45 22.41
C LYS A 108 -13.82 17.02 22.00
N THR A 109 -14.55 17.92 21.37
CA THR A 109 -15.86 17.60 20.77
C THR A 109 -15.69 16.70 19.54
N GLY A 110 -16.75 15.98 19.18
CA GLY A 110 -16.78 15.21 17.93
C GLY A 110 -16.52 16.07 16.70
N ARG A 111 -16.96 17.34 16.71
CA ARG A 111 -16.70 18.30 15.62
C ARG A 111 -15.25 18.77 15.55
N GLU A 112 -14.57 18.97 16.67
CA GLU A 112 -13.14 19.30 16.65
C GLU A 112 -12.30 18.13 16.11
N ARG A 113 -12.60 16.91 16.55
CA ARG A 113 -11.93 15.70 16.02
C ARG A 113 -12.21 15.51 14.52
N SER A 114 -13.44 15.73 14.10
CA SER A 114 -13.84 15.71 12.69
C SER A 114 -12.97 16.65 11.84
N LYS A 115 -12.76 17.90 12.28
CA LYS A 115 -11.90 18.85 11.57
C LYS A 115 -10.45 18.38 11.44
N LEU A 116 -9.90 17.74 12.49
CA LEU A 116 -8.54 17.19 12.46
C LEU A 116 -8.42 16.05 11.44
N LEU A 117 -9.34 15.10 11.47
CA LEU A 117 -9.37 13.97 10.54
C LEU A 117 -9.58 14.43 9.09
N ARG A 118 -10.47 15.41 8.88
CA ARG A 118 -10.70 15.98 7.55
C ARG A 118 -9.45 16.67 6.98
N LYS A 119 -8.76 17.46 7.81
CA LYS A 119 -7.49 18.07 7.40
C LYS A 119 -6.46 17.01 7.01
N TRP A 120 -6.43 15.87 7.69
CA TRP A 120 -5.53 14.78 7.35
C TRP A 120 -5.90 14.13 6.00
N TYR A 121 -7.18 13.90 5.74
CA TYR A 121 -7.65 13.50 4.41
C TYR A 121 -7.18 14.47 3.32
N ASP A 122 -7.40 15.78 3.51
CA ASP A 122 -7.03 16.78 2.51
C ASP A 122 -5.50 16.76 2.25
N LEU A 123 -4.68 16.61 3.30
CA LEU A 123 -3.22 16.48 3.19
C LEU A 123 -2.77 15.19 2.48
N LEU A 124 -3.45 14.07 2.72
CA LEU A 124 -3.17 12.80 2.01
C LEU A 124 -3.45 12.96 0.51
N MET A 125 -4.57 13.59 0.16
CA MET A 125 -4.96 13.80 -1.23
C MET A 125 -4.05 14.81 -1.94
N GLU A 126 -3.61 15.86 -1.25
CA GLU A 126 -2.63 16.83 -1.76
C GLU A 126 -1.28 16.16 -2.10
N ASN A 127 -0.87 15.18 -1.29
CA ASN A 127 0.41 14.47 -1.44
C ASN A 127 0.28 13.08 -2.08
N ALA A 128 -0.86 12.79 -2.73
CA ALA A 128 -1.19 11.43 -3.16
C ALA A 128 -0.18 10.82 -4.15
N GLU A 129 0.42 11.65 -5.02
CA GLU A 129 1.42 11.19 -5.99
C GLU A 129 2.75 10.79 -5.33
N ASP A 130 3.21 11.56 -4.34
CA ASP A 130 4.44 11.23 -3.59
C ASP A 130 4.22 9.99 -2.72
N LEU A 131 3.06 9.88 -2.07
CA LEU A 131 2.69 8.69 -1.29
C LEU A 131 2.59 7.44 -2.17
N THR A 132 2.01 7.57 -3.37
CA THR A 132 1.96 6.48 -4.36
C THR A 132 3.39 6.03 -4.73
N THR A 133 4.27 6.98 -4.95
CA THR A 133 5.68 6.72 -5.29
C THR A 133 6.39 5.98 -4.15
N LEU A 134 6.20 6.42 -2.91
CA LEU A 134 6.79 5.79 -1.73
C LEU A 134 6.29 4.35 -1.55
N ILE A 135 4.98 4.11 -1.65
CA ILE A 135 4.39 2.77 -1.51
C ILE A 135 4.93 1.83 -2.59
N THR A 136 4.96 2.27 -3.85
CA THR A 136 5.54 1.46 -4.93
C THR A 136 7.03 1.19 -4.69
N TRP A 137 7.77 2.16 -4.19
CA TRP A 137 9.21 2.03 -4.00
C TRP A 137 9.55 1.03 -2.88
N GLU A 138 8.85 1.07 -1.74
CA GLU A 138 9.12 0.13 -0.63
C GLU A 138 8.49 -1.25 -0.82
N ASN A 139 7.29 -1.32 -1.41
CA ASN A 139 6.52 -2.57 -1.50
C ASN A 139 6.68 -3.28 -2.85
N GLY A 140 7.00 -2.54 -3.92
CA GLY A 140 7.14 -3.08 -5.28
C GLY A 140 5.83 -3.27 -6.04
N LYS A 141 4.68 -2.93 -5.46
CA LYS A 141 3.38 -3.04 -6.16
C LYS A 141 3.26 -2.05 -7.31
N PRO A 142 2.50 -2.37 -8.38
CA PRO A 142 2.27 -1.46 -9.49
C PRO A 142 1.73 -0.10 -9.05
N VAL A 143 2.19 0.97 -9.70
CA VAL A 143 1.80 2.37 -9.39
C VAL A 143 0.28 2.57 -9.40
N ALA A 144 -0.44 1.89 -10.30
CA ALA A 144 -1.89 1.98 -10.37
C ALA A 144 -2.57 1.42 -9.10
N ASP A 145 -2.06 0.30 -8.59
CA ASP A 145 -2.57 -0.33 -7.36
C ASP A 145 -2.24 0.52 -6.15
N ALA A 146 -0.98 1.01 -6.04
CA ALA A 146 -0.56 1.92 -4.99
C ALA A 146 -1.40 3.22 -4.96
N LYS A 147 -1.76 3.77 -6.13
CA LYS A 147 -2.62 4.95 -6.21
C LYS A 147 -4.04 4.67 -5.69
N GLY A 148 -4.57 3.50 -6.02
CA GLY A 148 -5.85 3.02 -5.48
C GLY A 148 -5.80 2.91 -3.96
N GLU A 149 -4.70 2.37 -3.42
CA GLU A 149 -4.47 2.22 -1.99
C GLU A 149 -4.38 3.55 -1.24
N VAL A 150 -3.65 4.55 -1.75
CA VAL A 150 -3.59 5.89 -1.14
C VAL A 150 -4.99 6.49 -1.03
N THR A 151 -5.77 6.40 -2.10
CA THR A 151 -7.14 6.93 -2.13
C THR A 151 -8.04 6.16 -1.16
N TYR A 152 -7.93 4.83 -1.15
CA TYR A 152 -8.68 3.96 -0.25
C TYR A 152 -8.36 4.26 1.22
N ALA A 153 -7.08 4.41 1.56
CA ALA A 153 -6.63 4.78 2.90
C ALA A 153 -7.14 6.17 3.30
N ALA A 154 -7.08 7.16 2.40
CA ALA A 154 -7.60 8.50 2.64
C ALA A 154 -9.10 8.49 2.96
N ASN A 155 -9.90 7.70 2.23
CA ASN A 155 -11.35 7.63 2.43
C ASN A 155 -11.74 7.17 3.84
N PHE A 156 -10.92 6.37 4.54
CA PHE A 156 -11.18 6.07 5.95
C PHE A 156 -11.11 7.31 6.84
N PHE A 157 -10.16 8.22 6.59
CA PHE A 157 -10.08 9.48 7.33
C PHE A 157 -11.27 10.38 7.06
N GLU A 158 -11.73 10.47 5.80
CA GLU A 158 -12.94 11.19 5.44
C GLU A 158 -14.16 10.59 6.17
N TRP A 159 -14.38 9.28 6.04
CA TRP A 159 -15.50 8.58 6.68
C TRP A 159 -15.52 8.76 8.20
N PHE A 160 -14.40 8.50 8.89
CA PHE A 160 -14.35 8.65 10.34
C PHE A 160 -14.38 10.11 10.79
N SER A 161 -13.99 11.07 9.94
CA SER A 161 -14.23 12.50 10.21
C SER A 161 -15.72 12.80 10.30
N GLU A 162 -16.53 12.13 9.49
CA GLU A 162 -17.98 12.28 9.48
C GLU A 162 -18.63 11.50 10.63
N GLU A 163 -18.11 10.32 10.97
CA GLU A 163 -18.65 9.53 12.10
C GLU A 163 -18.30 10.12 13.47
N ALA A 164 -17.22 10.90 13.59
CA ALA A 164 -16.78 11.50 14.85
C ALA A 164 -17.88 12.28 15.63
N PRO A 165 -18.75 13.10 15.01
CA PRO A 165 -19.90 13.75 15.67
C PRO A 165 -21.18 12.89 15.76
N ARG A 166 -21.18 11.64 15.26
CA ARG A 166 -22.36 10.76 15.17
C ARG A 166 -22.33 9.59 16.17
N ILE A 167 -21.58 9.75 17.25
CA ILE A 167 -21.51 8.78 18.34
C ILE A 167 -22.76 8.90 19.22
N TYR A 168 -23.84 8.24 18.81
CA TYR A 168 -25.12 8.26 19.53
C TYR A 168 -25.18 7.21 20.65
N GLY A 169 -25.73 7.62 21.77
CA GLY A 169 -26.30 6.72 22.78
C GLY A 169 -27.81 6.58 22.61
N ASP A 170 -28.46 5.88 23.53
CA ASP A 170 -29.86 5.50 23.45
C ASP A 170 -30.62 5.94 24.70
N THR A 171 -31.91 6.23 24.55
CA THR A 171 -32.84 6.36 25.67
C THR A 171 -33.77 5.15 25.67
N ILE A 172 -33.91 4.50 26.82
CA ILE A 172 -34.57 3.19 26.93
C ILE A 172 -35.75 3.31 27.91
N PRO A 173 -36.96 2.83 27.55
CA PRO A 173 -38.09 2.81 28.47
C PRO A 173 -37.75 2.04 29.75
N SER A 174 -38.07 2.63 30.91
CA SER A 174 -37.89 1.93 32.18
C SER A 174 -39.09 1.03 32.49
N SER A 175 -38.81 -0.17 33.00
CA SER A 175 -39.82 -1.07 33.58
C SER A 175 -40.26 -0.65 34.99
N VAL A 176 -39.53 0.26 35.65
CA VAL A 176 -39.82 0.74 37.00
C VAL A 176 -40.30 2.19 36.93
N PRO A 177 -41.51 2.51 37.43
CA PRO A 177 -42.01 3.89 37.46
C PRO A 177 -41.05 4.86 38.18
N GLY A 178 -40.88 6.05 37.62
CA GLY A 178 -39.99 7.08 38.17
C GLY A 178 -38.53 7.00 37.70
N ASN A 179 -38.11 5.90 37.08
CA ASN A 179 -36.74 5.73 36.61
C ASN A 179 -36.55 6.15 35.13
N ARG A 180 -35.33 6.55 34.79
CA ARG A 180 -34.90 6.84 33.41
C ARG A 180 -33.67 6.01 33.08
N VAL A 181 -33.64 5.40 31.90
CA VAL A 181 -32.51 4.60 31.42
C VAL A 181 -31.97 5.21 30.14
N TRP A 182 -30.66 5.34 30.06
CA TRP A 182 -29.96 5.89 28.90
C TRP A 182 -28.56 5.31 28.80
N THR A 183 -28.01 5.27 27.59
CA THR A 183 -26.65 4.83 27.30
C THR A 183 -25.84 5.99 26.73
N ILE A 184 -24.53 5.94 26.95
CA ILE A 184 -23.55 6.79 26.28
C ILE A 184 -22.42 5.91 25.76
N LYS A 185 -21.67 6.42 24.78
CA LYS A 185 -20.46 5.75 24.25
C LYS A 185 -19.27 6.66 24.46
N GLU A 186 -18.25 6.13 25.13
CA GLU A 186 -17.02 6.85 25.46
C GLU A 186 -15.81 6.14 24.82
N PRO A 187 -14.72 6.88 24.52
CA PRO A 187 -13.50 6.27 24.00
C PRO A 187 -12.90 5.29 25.02
N VAL A 188 -12.45 4.13 24.54
CA VAL A 188 -11.85 3.08 25.37
C VAL A 188 -10.55 3.53 26.03
N GLY A 189 -9.70 4.26 25.31
CA GLY A 189 -8.41 4.72 25.81
C GLY A 189 -7.30 4.64 24.77
N VAL A 190 -6.08 4.38 25.24
CA VAL A 190 -4.91 4.15 24.39
C VAL A 190 -5.07 2.82 23.66
N CYS A 191 -4.86 2.82 22.34
CA CYS A 191 -4.94 1.64 21.49
C CYS A 191 -3.57 1.34 20.86
N GLY A 192 -3.20 0.05 20.78
CA GLY A 192 -2.08 -0.43 19.98
C GLY A 192 -2.58 -1.04 18.67
N LEU A 193 -1.92 -0.71 17.55
CA LEU A 193 -2.24 -1.25 16.23
C LEU A 193 -0.97 -1.86 15.62
N ILE A 194 -1.09 -3.06 15.06
CA ILE A 194 -0.02 -3.76 14.33
C ILE A 194 -0.55 -4.01 12.92
N THR A 195 0.16 -3.50 11.92
CA THR A 195 -0.21 -3.61 10.49
C THR A 195 0.76 -4.54 9.76
N PRO A 196 0.27 -5.35 8.79
CA PRO A 196 1.09 -6.26 8.00
C PRO A 196 1.96 -5.57 6.95
#